data_AF-A0A969ZQV7-F1
#
_entry.id   AF-A0A969ZQV7-F1
#
_cell.length_a   1.000
_cell.length_b   1.000
_cell.length_c   1.000
_cell.angle_alpha   90.00
_cell.angle_beta   90.00
_cell.angle_gamma   90.00
#
_symmetry.space_group_name_H-M   'P 1'
#
loop_
_entity.id
_entity.type
_entity.pdbx_description
1 polymer ?
#
loop_
_entity_poly.entity_id
_entity_poly.type
_entity_poly.pdbx_seq_one_letter_code
_entity_poly.pdbx_strand_id
1 'polypeptide(L)'
;MKEKKIRDLHNMPIETKIKYCQILFLMASIDGEVNPLEIKELYRLMANIRVLQNNRISLLTHMNELEDDIKDIIKELFEGLNFQEKNILRFSLIKDLIIIMRADYYESSEERELFNKFKTLLSVTDEQLSLIEDEYKYDISFTDYEIEETRYNKKVKEAITLGASLGTPAAFLYIKEKEANNCNIKNRFKKKKSRKHILKALAMGVISYKTVKWFLNRRINQQELMKEYILKDCTKLQDRAVDYLYKDINYIQGYLQYMDSNDANTKTIENKIVLLKKSLSQLQMDKPRMI
;
A
#
# COMPACT_ATOMS: atom_id res chain seq x y z
N MET A 1 -31.78 8.66 0.10
CA MET A 1 -30.66 8.23 -0.76
C MET A 1 -29.85 7.17 -0.03
N LYS A 2 -29.61 6.00 -0.62
CA LYS A 2 -28.68 5.01 -0.04
C LYS A 2 -27.25 5.54 -0.21
N GLU A 3 -26.49 5.68 0.89
CA GLU A 3 -25.07 6.03 0.82
C GLU A 3 -24.34 5.02 -0.08
N LYS A 4 -23.65 5.49 -1.12
CA LYS A 4 -22.77 4.64 -1.94
C LYS A 4 -21.68 4.09 -1.02
N LYS A 5 -21.54 2.77 -0.97
CA LYS A 5 -20.51 2.09 -0.19
C LYS A 5 -19.12 2.47 -0.72
N ILE A 6 -18.30 3.10 0.11
CA ILE A 6 -16.90 3.45 -0.19
C ILE A 6 -16.09 2.16 -0.43
N ARG A 7 -15.44 2.06 -1.60
CA ARG A 7 -14.53 0.95 -1.94
C ARG A 7 -13.15 1.18 -1.30
N ASP A 8 -12.53 0.09 -0.84
CA ASP A 8 -11.08 0.04 -0.58
C ASP A 8 -10.32 -0.23 -1.88
N LEU A 9 -8.99 -0.07 -1.87
CA LEU A 9 -8.10 -0.39 -2.99
C LEU A 9 -8.37 -1.78 -3.58
N HIS A 10 -8.56 -2.80 -2.74
CA HIS A 10 -8.90 -4.16 -3.18
C HIS A 10 -10.22 -4.22 -3.97
N ASN A 11 -11.22 -3.42 -3.61
CA ASN A 11 -12.54 -3.39 -4.24
C ASN A 11 -12.66 -2.30 -5.32
N MET A 12 -11.58 -1.60 -5.67
CA MET A 12 -11.58 -0.64 -6.78
C MET A 12 -11.75 -1.36 -8.13
N PRO A 13 -12.22 -0.64 -9.17
CA PRO A 13 -12.25 -1.15 -10.55
C PRO A 13 -10.89 -1.68 -11.00
N ILE A 14 -10.91 -2.64 -11.92
CA ILE A 14 -9.68 -3.29 -12.41
C ILE A 14 -8.80 -2.26 -13.12
N GLU A 15 -9.43 -1.37 -13.89
CA GLU A 15 -8.80 -0.27 -14.62
C GLU A 15 -8.03 0.64 -13.65
N THR A 16 -8.68 1.05 -12.55
CA THR A 16 -8.05 1.83 -11.49
C THR A 16 -6.84 1.13 -10.88
N LYS A 17 -6.91 -0.19 -10.62
CA LYS A 17 -5.78 -0.96 -10.09
C LYS A 17 -4.63 -1.07 -11.08
N ILE A 18 -4.93 -1.21 -12.37
CA ILE A 18 -3.90 -1.25 -13.43
C ILE A 18 -3.18 0.09 -13.47
N LYS A 19 -3.90 1.21 -13.53
CA LYS A 19 -3.30 2.56 -13.50
C LYS A 19 -2.50 2.82 -12.22
N TYR A 20 -3.01 2.35 -11.08
CA TYR A 20 -2.29 2.42 -9.81
C TYR A 20 -0.94 1.70 -9.89
N CYS A 21 -0.93 0.47 -10.41
CA CYS A 21 0.31 -0.28 -10.58
C CYS A 21 1.22 0.29 -11.65
N GLN A 22 0.71 0.84 -12.76
CA GLN A 22 1.54 1.52 -13.77
C GLN A 22 2.35 2.65 -13.14
N ILE A 23 1.74 3.44 -12.25
CA ILE A 23 2.46 4.49 -11.51
C ILE A 23 3.57 3.92 -10.62
N LEU A 24 3.31 2.80 -9.93
CA LEU A 24 4.32 2.15 -9.08
C LEU A 24 5.47 1.57 -9.91
N PHE A 25 5.15 0.98 -11.08
CA PHE A 25 6.16 0.46 -12.00
C PHE A 25 7.01 1.59 -12.59
N LEU A 26 6.40 2.72 -12.96
CA LEU A 26 7.12 3.90 -13.44
C LEU A 26 8.10 4.42 -12.38
N MET A 27 7.73 4.42 -11.10
CA MET A 27 8.65 4.79 -10.02
C MET A 27 9.84 3.83 -9.96
N ALA A 28 9.59 2.52 -10.00
CA ALA A 28 10.64 1.50 -9.89
C ALA A 28 11.56 1.39 -11.13
N SER A 29 11.22 2.03 -12.25
CA SER A 29 11.97 1.91 -13.50
C SER A 29 12.59 3.22 -13.98
N ILE A 30 12.39 4.33 -13.27
CA ILE A 30 12.75 5.67 -13.77
C ILE A 30 14.26 5.87 -13.88
N ASP A 31 15.03 5.20 -13.04
CA ASP A 31 16.50 5.22 -13.02
C ASP A 31 17.14 4.25 -14.05
N GLY A 32 16.30 3.48 -14.76
CA GLY A 32 16.71 2.59 -15.84
C GLY A 32 17.03 1.15 -15.42
N GLU A 33 17.10 0.83 -14.12
CA GLU A 33 17.41 -0.52 -13.65
C GLU A 33 16.56 -0.95 -12.45
N VAL A 34 15.47 -1.68 -12.74
CA VAL A 34 14.63 -2.25 -11.70
C VAL A 34 15.37 -3.36 -10.94
N ASN A 35 15.54 -3.18 -9.65
CA ASN A 35 16.29 -4.12 -8.81
C ASN A 35 15.37 -5.16 -8.13
N PRO A 36 15.94 -6.26 -7.58
CA PRO A 36 15.14 -7.31 -6.96
C PRO A 36 14.33 -6.85 -5.73
N LEU A 37 14.78 -5.81 -5.01
CA LEU A 37 14.12 -5.30 -3.81
C LEU A 37 12.87 -4.49 -4.17
N GLU A 38 12.91 -3.71 -5.25
CA GLU A 38 11.75 -2.99 -5.77
C GLU A 38 10.70 -3.94 -6.33
N ILE A 39 11.09 -4.92 -7.14
CA ILE A 39 10.19 -5.95 -7.66
C ILE A 39 9.50 -6.70 -6.51
N LYS A 40 10.23 -7.02 -5.46
CA LYS A 40 9.66 -7.65 -4.27
C LYS A 40 8.54 -6.78 -3.68
N GLU A 41 8.78 -5.48 -3.52
CA GLU A 41 7.77 -4.57 -2.98
C GLU A 41 6.60 -4.37 -3.95
N LEU A 42 6.84 -4.23 -5.25
CA LEU A 42 5.79 -4.19 -6.27
C LEU A 42 4.86 -5.40 -6.16
N TYR A 43 5.41 -6.60 -5.99
CA TYR A 43 4.61 -7.81 -5.83
C TYR A 43 3.79 -7.84 -4.55
N ARG A 44 4.33 -7.29 -3.46
CA ARG A 44 3.58 -7.13 -2.21
C ARG A 44 2.44 -6.12 -2.35
N LEU A 45 2.67 -5.01 -3.02
CA LEU A 45 1.64 -4.00 -3.31
C LEU A 45 0.54 -4.56 -4.23
N MET A 46 0.92 -5.27 -5.29
CA MET A 46 -0.02 -5.98 -6.17
C MET A 46 -0.82 -7.04 -5.42
N ALA A 47 -0.19 -7.77 -4.50
CA ALA A 47 -0.87 -8.73 -3.63
C ALA A 47 -1.86 -8.04 -2.69
N ASN A 48 -1.53 -6.86 -2.16
CA ASN A 48 -2.40 -6.10 -1.26
C ASN A 48 -3.72 -5.72 -1.94
N ILE A 49 -3.64 -5.18 -3.16
CA ILE A 49 -4.82 -4.76 -3.94
C ILE A 49 -5.44 -5.90 -4.78
N ARG A 50 -4.84 -7.09 -4.72
CA ARG A 50 -5.22 -8.33 -5.44
C ARG A 50 -5.33 -8.15 -6.95
N VAL A 51 -4.22 -7.80 -7.58
CA VAL A 51 -4.10 -7.75 -9.05
C VAL A 51 -4.11 -9.17 -9.62
N LEU A 52 -4.91 -9.40 -10.67
CA LEU A 52 -4.99 -10.68 -11.37
C LEU A 52 -3.72 -10.96 -12.17
N GLN A 53 -3.41 -12.25 -12.37
CA GLN A 53 -2.15 -12.68 -13.00
C GLN A 53 -1.93 -12.08 -14.39
N ASN A 54 -2.93 -12.14 -15.27
CA ASN A 54 -2.85 -11.57 -16.61
C ASN A 54 -2.45 -10.09 -16.60
N ASN A 55 -2.99 -9.31 -15.67
CA ASN A 55 -2.65 -7.89 -15.53
C ASN A 55 -1.22 -7.70 -14.99
N ARG A 56 -0.76 -8.54 -14.05
CA ARG A 56 0.62 -8.48 -13.55
C ARG A 56 1.63 -8.80 -14.65
N ILE A 57 1.37 -9.85 -15.42
CA ILE A 57 2.20 -10.23 -16.57
C ILE A 57 2.21 -9.08 -17.59
N SER A 58 1.05 -8.50 -17.91
CA SER A 58 0.98 -7.34 -18.80
C SER A 58 1.83 -6.17 -18.30
N LEU A 59 1.77 -5.83 -17.02
CA LEU A 59 2.57 -4.75 -16.43
C LEU A 59 4.08 -5.05 -16.51
N LEU A 60 4.50 -6.28 -16.23
CA LEU A 60 5.90 -6.71 -16.32
C LEU A 60 6.45 -6.72 -17.75
N THR A 61 5.61 -7.06 -18.73
CA THR A 61 6.01 -7.05 -20.14
C THR A 61 6.30 -5.62 -20.60
N HIS A 62 5.39 -4.68 -20.31
CA HIS A 62 5.45 -3.30 -20.79
C HIS A 62 6.12 -2.32 -19.81
N MET A 63 6.81 -2.82 -18.77
CA MET A 63 7.46 -1.98 -17.75
C MET A 63 8.43 -0.95 -18.33
N ASN A 64 9.13 -1.30 -19.41
CA ASN A 64 10.11 -0.44 -20.06
C ASN A 64 9.50 0.50 -21.13
N GLU A 65 8.20 0.37 -21.39
CA GLU A 65 7.47 1.10 -22.45
C GLU A 65 6.49 2.13 -21.86
N LEU A 66 6.58 2.40 -20.55
CA LEU A 66 5.73 3.35 -19.85
C LEU A 66 6.13 4.80 -20.21
N GLU A 67 5.80 5.24 -21.43
CA GLU A 67 6.01 6.62 -21.90
C GLU A 67 4.76 7.52 -21.72
N ASP A 68 3.69 7.00 -21.12
CA ASP A 68 2.44 7.73 -20.93
C ASP A 68 2.66 9.06 -20.14
N ASP A 69 1.99 10.14 -20.56
CA ASP A 69 1.99 11.39 -19.79
C ASP A 69 1.39 11.11 -18.40
N ILE A 70 2.22 11.25 -17.37
CA ILE A 70 1.86 11.08 -15.96
C ILE A 70 0.54 11.78 -15.61
N LYS A 71 0.26 12.95 -16.21
CA LYS A 71 -1.00 13.68 -15.97
C LYS A 71 -2.22 12.89 -16.44
N ASP A 72 -2.13 12.25 -17.60
CA ASP A 72 -3.22 11.45 -18.17
C ASP A 72 -3.42 10.16 -17.36
N ILE A 73 -2.34 9.49 -16.94
CA ILE A 73 -2.42 8.32 -16.05
C ILE A 73 -3.15 8.69 -14.74
N ILE A 74 -2.79 9.82 -14.12
CA ILE A 74 -3.44 10.28 -12.88
C ILE A 74 -4.91 10.66 -13.12
N LYS A 75 -5.23 11.27 -14.25
CA LYS A 75 -6.61 11.62 -14.60
C LYS A 75 -7.48 10.36 -14.72
N GLU A 76 -6.99 9.35 -15.45
CA GLU A 76 -7.65 8.06 -15.63
C GLU A 76 -7.75 7.28 -14.31
N LEU A 77 -6.72 7.34 -13.47
CA LEU A 77 -6.69 6.72 -12.15
C LEU A 77 -7.86 7.17 -11.26
N PHE A 78 -8.25 8.45 -11.36
CA PHE A 78 -9.33 9.03 -10.57
C PHE A 78 -10.70 9.01 -11.26
N GLU A 79 -10.79 8.46 -12.47
CA GLU A 79 -12.04 8.42 -13.21
C GLU A 79 -13.08 7.52 -12.50
N GLY A 80 -14.33 8.00 -12.43
CA GLY A 80 -15.41 7.26 -11.79
C GLY A 80 -15.31 7.08 -10.26
N LEU A 81 -14.30 7.66 -9.61
CA LEU A 81 -14.14 7.64 -8.15
C LEU A 81 -14.84 8.82 -7.47
N ASN A 82 -15.47 8.57 -6.33
CA ASN A 82 -16.01 9.65 -5.50
C ASN A 82 -14.90 10.31 -4.65
N PHE A 83 -15.19 11.47 -4.04
CA PHE A 83 -14.20 12.23 -3.26
C PHE A 83 -13.47 11.41 -2.18
N GLN A 84 -14.19 10.56 -1.43
CA GLN A 84 -13.58 9.73 -0.39
C GLN A 84 -12.69 8.64 -0.98
N GLU A 85 -13.11 8.03 -2.09
CA GLU A 85 -12.30 7.04 -2.82
C GLU A 85 -11.03 7.65 -3.42
N LYS A 86 -11.12 8.86 -3.99
CA LYS A 86 -9.96 9.61 -4.48
C LYS A 86 -8.97 9.91 -3.37
N ASN A 87 -9.47 10.32 -2.21
CA ASN A 87 -8.63 10.56 -1.04
C ASN A 87 -7.94 9.27 -0.59
N ILE A 88 -8.66 8.17 -0.39
CA ILE A 88 -8.05 6.87 -0.04
C ILE A 88 -6.92 6.54 -1.03
N LEU A 89 -7.22 6.59 -2.33
CA LEU A 89 -6.26 6.25 -3.37
C LEU A 89 -5.03 7.16 -3.34
N ARG A 90 -5.23 8.47 -3.21
CA ARG A 90 -4.14 9.46 -3.17
C ARG A 90 -3.13 9.16 -2.06
N PHE A 91 -3.62 8.98 -0.83
CA PHE A 91 -2.73 8.83 0.32
C PHE A 91 -2.06 7.45 0.34
N SER A 92 -2.79 6.40 -0.05
CA SER A 92 -2.18 5.09 -0.26
C SER A 92 -1.12 5.12 -1.35
N LEU A 93 -1.37 5.80 -2.48
CA LEU A 93 -0.41 5.89 -3.58
C LEU A 93 0.88 6.60 -3.16
N ILE A 94 0.80 7.72 -2.44
CA ILE A 94 2.02 8.41 -1.96
C ILE A 94 2.82 7.51 -1.01
N LYS A 95 2.15 6.79 -0.11
CA LYS A 95 2.82 5.85 0.78
C LYS A 95 3.50 4.72 0.01
N ASP A 96 2.79 4.13 -0.94
CA ASP A 96 3.30 3.04 -1.78
C ASP A 96 4.46 3.50 -2.67
N LEU A 97 4.44 4.74 -3.17
CA LEU A 97 5.57 5.35 -3.87
C LEU A 97 6.80 5.50 -2.96
N ILE A 98 6.61 5.88 -1.69
CA ILE A 98 7.72 5.93 -0.70
C ILE A 98 8.27 4.52 -0.46
N ILE A 99 7.41 3.49 -0.42
CA ILE A 99 7.84 2.09 -0.22
C ILE A 99 8.73 1.63 -1.38
N ILE A 100 8.34 1.94 -2.63
CA ILE A 100 9.13 1.59 -3.82
C ILE A 100 10.45 2.35 -3.85
N MET A 101 10.39 3.70 -3.79
CA MET A 101 11.57 4.58 -3.86
C MET A 101 12.60 4.32 -2.75
N ARG A 102 12.22 3.66 -1.65
CA ARG A 102 13.11 3.34 -0.54
C ARG A 102 13.39 1.85 -0.40
N ALA A 103 13.00 1.04 -1.38
CA ALA A 103 13.08 -0.42 -1.28
C ALA A 103 14.53 -0.93 -1.18
N ASP A 104 15.47 -0.24 -1.82
CA ASP A 104 16.89 -0.57 -1.91
C ASP A 104 17.80 0.33 -1.04
N TYR A 105 17.20 1.21 -0.23
CA TYR A 105 17.87 2.19 0.64
C TYR A 105 18.66 3.27 -0.11
N TYR A 106 18.49 3.38 -1.42
CA TYR A 106 19.00 4.47 -2.23
C TYR A 106 17.83 5.27 -2.79
N GLU A 107 18.01 6.57 -2.98
CA GLU A 107 16.98 7.41 -3.62
C GLU A 107 17.73 8.24 -4.67
N SER A 108 17.59 7.86 -5.93
CA SER A 108 18.18 8.58 -7.06
C SER A 108 17.58 9.99 -7.19
N SER A 109 18.27 10.86 -7.92
CA SER A 109 17.72 12.18 -8.28
C SER A 109 16.42 12.05 -9.05
N GLU A 110 16.37 11.11 -9.98
CA GLU A 110 15.31 10.82 -10.92
C GLU A 110 14.03 10.36 -10.18
N GLU A 111 14.16 9.44 -9.23
CA GLU A 111 13.04 9.01 -8.38
C GLU A 111 12.52 10.14 -7.51
N ARG A 112 13.42 10.96 -6.93
CA ARG A 112 13.01 12.11 -6.09
C ARG A 112 12.26 13.16 -6.90
N GLU A 113 12.72 13.46 -8.12
CA GLU A 113 12.04 14.39 -9.02
C GLU A 113 10.66 13.85 -9.42
N LEU A 114 10.59 12.57 -9.79
CA LEU A 114 9.34 11.90 -10.12
C LEU A 114 8.36 11.87 -8.94
N PHE A 115 8.86 11.58 -7.73
CA PHE A 115 8.07 11.58 -6.50
C PHE A 115 7.50 12.97 -6.22
N ASN A 116 8.30 14.02 -6.35
CA ASN A 116 7.85 15.41 -6.17
C ASN A 116 6.80 15.82 -7.22
N LYS A 117 6.92 15.32 -8.45
CA LYS A 117 5.89 15.48 -9.48
C LYS A 117 4.57 14.82 -9.07
N PHE A 118 4.61 13.56 -8.58
CA PHE A 118 3.42 12.87 -8.07
C PHE A 118 2.80 13.57 -6.86
N LYS A 119 3.60 13.96 -5.87
CA LYS A 119 3.16 14.73 -4.70
C LYS A 119 2.38 15.99 -5.09
N THR A 120 2.90 16.73 -6.08
CA THR A 120 2.29 17.95 -6.60
C THR A 120 0.97 17.65 -7.31
N LEU A 121 0.96 16.68 -8.24
CA LEU A 121 -0.24 16.30 -9.00
C LEU A 121 -1.35 15.73 -8.11
N LEU A 122 -0.97 15.04 -7.05
CA LEU A 122 -1.88 14.52 -6.05
C LEU A 122 -2.31 15.59 -5.03
N SER A 123 -1.68 16.76 -5.00
CA SER A 123 -1.96 17.82 -4.02
C SER A 123 -1.80 17.35 -2.57
N VAL A 124 -0.67 16.68 -2.28
CA VAL A 124 -0.29 16.28 -0.92
C VAL A 124 0.64 17.33 -0.30
N THR A 125 0.22 17.89 0.83
CA THR A 125 0.98 18.93 1.54
C THR A 125 2.19 18.35 2.29
N ASP A 126 3.17 19.18 2.65
CA ASP A 126 4.33 18.75 3.44
C ASP A 126 3.92 18.17 4.80
N GLU A 127 2.90 18.74 5.43
CA GLU A 127 2.34 18.26 6.69
C GLU A 127 1.75 16.85 6.53
N GLN A 128 1.01 16.62 5.45
CA GLN A 128 0.44 15.32 5.12
C GLN A 128 1.53 14.31 4.79
N LEU A 129 2.54 14.71 4.00
CA LEU A 129 3.67 13.87 3.65
C LEU A 129 4.44 13.44 4.90
N SER A 130 4.72 14.36 5.81
CA SER A 130 5.41 14.06 7.07
C SER A 130 4.67 13.01 7.90
N LEU A 131 3.33 13.04 7.91
CA LEU A 131 2.52 12.01 8.57
C LEU A 131 2.62 10.64 7.89
N ILE A 132 2.64 10.61 6.56
CA ILE A 132 2.80 9.37 5.79
C ILE A 132 4.20 8.78 5.99
N GLU A 133 5.24 9.61 6.01
CA GLU A 133 6.61 9.15 6.26
C GLU A 133 6.81 8.62 7.68
N ASP A 134 6.17 9.25 8.66
CA ASP A 134 6.12 8.75 10.03
C ASP A 134 5.42 7.38 10.07
N GLU A 135 4.29 7.23 9.36
CA GLU A 135 3.58 5.95 9.25
C GLU A 135 4.45 4.86 8.62
N TYR A 136 5.10 5.15 7.50
CA TYR A 136 6.05 4.24 6.85
C TYR A 136 7.15 3.75 7.79
N LYS A 137 7.77 4.65 8.56
CA LYS A 137 8.80 4.29 9.56
C LYS A 137 8.25 3.35 10.63
N TYR A 138 7.00 3.54 11.05
CA TYR A 138 6.34 2.64 12.02
C TYR A 138 6.02 1.28 11.43
N ASP A 139 5.64 1.23 10.15
CA ASP A 139 5.30 -0.03 9.50
C ASP A 139 6.52 -0.93 9.30
N ILE A 140 7.68 -0.33 8.99
CA ILE A 140 8.96 -1.04 8.93
C ILE A 140 9.38 -1.55 10.32
N SER A 141 9.28 -0.70 11.34
CA SER A 141 9.72 -1.04 12.70
C SER A 141 8.73 -1.91 13.48
N PHE A 142 7.58 -2.28 12.90
CA PHE A 142 6.57 -3.10 13.59
C PHE A 142 7.09 -4.47 14.04
N THR A 143 8.02 -5.05 13.29
CA THR A 143 8.65 -6.33 13.62
C THR A 143 9.83 -6.20 14.59
N ASP A 144 10.37 -5.00 14.75
CA ASP A 144 11.53 -4.71 15.60
C ASP A 144 11.02 -4.26 16.97
N TYR A 145 11.28 -5.11 17.97
CA TYR A 145 10.46 -5.24 19.18
C TYR A 145 10.56 -4.08 20.20
N GLU A 146 11.21 -2.97 19.87
CA GLU A 146 11.53 -1.90 20.83
C GLU A 146 11.36 -0.51 20.19
N ILE A 147 10.13 -0.03 20.10
CA ILE A 147 9.91 1.40 19.88
C ILE A 147 9.66 2.04 21.24
N GLU A 148 10.66 2.77 21.74
CA GLU A 148 10.59 3.56 22.97
C GLU A 148 9.38 4.50 22.98
N GLU A 149 8.75 4.58 24.14
CA GLU A 149 7.42 5.10 24.37
C GLU A 149 7.42 6.62 24.64
N THR A 150 8.00 7.46 23.79
CA THR A 150 8.12 8.91 24.09
C THR A 150 7.93 9.86 22.88
N ARG A 151 6.69 9.99 22.37
CA ARG A 151 6.10 11.21 21.71
C ARG A 151 4.70 10.93 21.15
N TYR A 152 3.75 10.62 22.04
CA TYR A 152 2.59 9.81 21.65
C TYR A 152 1.32 10.61 21.30
N ASN A 153 0.99 11.64 22.07
CA ASN A 153 -0.35 12.22 22.02
C ASN A 153 -0.56 13.24 20.89
N LYS A 154 0.50 13.83 20.34
CA LYS A 154 0.41 14.82 19.24
C LYS A 154 0.25 14.12 17.89
N LYS A 155 1.14 13.16 17.59
CA LYS A 155 1.14 12.41 16.32
C LYS A 155 -0.12 11.58 16.09
N VAL A 156 -0.69 10.99 17.15
CA VAL A 156 -1.95 10.23 17.03
C VAL A 156 -3.13 11.14 16.73
N LYS A 157 -3.17 12.37 17.28
CA LYS A 157 -4.21 13.35 16.93
C LYS A 157 -4.10 13.77 15.47
N GLU A 158 -2.89 13.93 14.95
CA GLU A 158 -2.65 14.32 13.55
C GLU A 158 -3.02 13.18 12.58
N ALA A 159 -2.73 11.92 12.92
CA ALA A 159 -3.19 10.75 12.16
C ALA A 159 -4.73 10.61 12.17
N ILE A 160 -5.39 10.96 13.27
CA ILE A 160 -6.86 11.03 13.33
C ILE A 160 -7.40 12.14 12.42
N THR A 161 -6.73 13.29 12.36
CA THR A 161 -7.06 14.39 11.44
C THR A 161 -6.93 13.95 9.98
N LEU A 162 -5.88 13.18 9.66
CA LEU A 162 -5.72 12.56 8.33
C LEU A 162 -6.84 11.56 8.03
N GLY A 163 -7.16 10.67 8.97
CA GLY A 163 -8.29 9.76 8.81
C GLY A 163 -9.64 10.49 8.63
N ALA A 164 -9.78 11.69 9.24
CA ALA A 164 -10.98 12.53 9.16
C ALA A 164 -11.08 13.24 7.80
N SER A 165 -9.96 13.76 7.28
CA SER A 165 -9.90 14.33 5.92
C SER A 165 -10.15 13.28 4.84
N LEU A 166 -9.78 12.02 5.12
CA LEU A 166 -10.08 10.85 4.29
C LEU A 166 -11.54 10.36 4.41
N GLY A 167 -12.34 10.89 5.34
CA GLY A 167 -13.73 10.49 5.55
C GLY A 167 -13.90 9.03 6.01
N THR A 168 -12.88 8.46 6.64
CA THR A 168 -12.87 7.02 6.94
C THR A 168 -13.58 6.67 8.25
N PRO A 169 -14.16 5.44 8.33
CA PRO A 169 -14.77 4.96 9.57
C PRO A 169 -13.83 4.96 10.77
N ALA A 170 -12.51 4.88 10.57
CA ALA A 170 -11.51 4.91 11.62
C ALA A 170 -11.43 6.25 12.35
N ALA A 171 -11.40 7.37 11.63
CA ALA A 171 -11.48 8.70 12.27
C ALA A 171 -12.86 8.97 12.88
N PHE A 172 -13.92 8.42 12.27
CA PHE A 172 -15.26 8.42 12.85
C PHE A 172 -15.34 7.63 14.19
N LEU A 173 -14.41 6.72 14.48
CA LEU A 173 -14.34 6.07 15.80
C LEU A 173 -14.04 7.09 16.91
N TYR A 174 -13.18 8.08 16.63
CA TYR A 174 -12.74 9.08 17.60
C TYR A 174 -13.69 10.29 17.70
N ILE A 175 -14.16 10.84 16.57
CA ILE A 175 -15.11 11.97 16.56
C ILE A 175 -16.36 11.61 17.36
N LYS A 176 -16.88 10.39 17.14
CA LYS A 176 -18.07 9.89 17.85
C LYS A 176 -17.85 9.64 19.35
N GLU A 177 -16.61 9.39 19.80
CA GLU A 177 -16.30 9.25 21.23
C GLU A 177 -16.25 10.61 21.94
N LYS A 178 -15.78 11.66 21.25
CA LYS A 178 -15.74 13.02 21.78
C LYS A 178 -17.13 13.66 21.83
N GLU A 179 -17.99 13.37 20.86
CA GLU A 179 -19.39 13.81 20.86
C GLU A 179 -20.25 13.05 21.89
N ALA A 180 -19.92 11.79 22.21
CA ALA A 180 -20.61 11.03 23.24
C ALA A 180 -20.41 11.58 24.67
N ASN A 181 -19.37 12.40 24.90
CA ASN A 181 -19.13 13.04 26.19
C ASN A 181 -19.81 14.42 26.34
N ASN A 182 -20.34 15.01 25.26
CA ASN A 182 -21.00 16.32 25.29
C ASN A 182 -22.48 16.31 24.86
N CYS A 183 -23.02 15.19 24.40
CA CYS A 183 -24.45 15.09 24.05
C CYS A 183 -25.18 14.13 24.99
N ASN A 184 -26.13 14.68 25.75
CA ASN A 184 -27.15 13.98 26.53
C ASN A 184 -28.14 13.20 25.65
N ILE A 185 -27.67 12.44 24.67
CA ILE A 185 -28.48 11.50 23.90
C ILE A 185 -28.31 10.14 24.55
N LYS A 186 -29.06 9.96 25.63
CA LYS A 186 -29.26 8.66 26.27
C LYS A 186 -29.78 7.67 25.23
N ASN A 187 -29.07 6.55 25.12
CA ASN A 187 -29.57 5.26 24.63
C ASN A 187 -30.11 5.20 23.19
N ARG A 188 -29.20 5.18 22.21
CA ARG A 188 -29.29 4.32 21.02
C ARG A 188 -27.91 4.25 20.36
N PHE A 189 -27.46 3.04 20.01
CA PHE A 189 -26.17 2.73 19.36
C PHE A 189 -24.91 2.56 20.25
N LYS A 190 -25.01 1.82 21.37
CA LYS A 190 -23.89 0.98 21.84
C LYS A 190 -23.73 -0.24 20.90
N LYS A 191 -23.40 -0.04 19.62
CA LYS A 191 -22.91 -1.16 18.80
C LYS A 191 -21.48 -1.42 19.24
N LYS A 192 -21.20 -2.63 19.77
CA LYS A 192 -19.85 -3.22 19.80
C LYS A 192 -19.26 -3.03 18.40
N LYS A 193 -18.44 -1.97 18.22
CA LYS A 193 -17.88 -1.66 16.91
C LYS A 193 -16.89 -2.78 16.58
N SER A 194 -17.12 -3.44 15.45
CA SER A 194 -16.45 -4.68 15.07
C SER A 194 -14.96 -4.44 14.81
N ARG A 195 -14.08 -5.23 15.44
CA ARG A 195 -12.63 -5.29 15.18
C ARG A 195 -12.29 -5.28 13.68
N LYS A 196 -13.19 -5.84 12.85
CA LYS A 196 -13.13 -5.84 11.39
C LYS A 196 -13.00 -4.44 10.76
N HIS A 197 -13.58 -3.40 11.34
CA HIS A 197 -13.49 -2.04 10.78
C HIS A 197 -12.13 -1.39 11.01
N ILE A 198 -11.51 -1.64 12.16
CA ILE A 198 -10.16 -1.15 12.49
C ILE A 198 -9.14 -1.85 11.58
N LEU A 199 -9.26 -3.18 11.47
CA LEU A 199 -8.46 -3.99 10.57
C LEU A 199 -8.62 -3.55 9.10
N LYS A 200 -9.84 -3.19 8.69
CA LYS A 200 -10.09 -2.68 7.34
C LYS A 200 -9.38 -1.35 7.08
N ALA A 201 -9.37 -0.44 8.06
CA ALA A 201 -8.69 0.84 7.91
C ALA A 201 -7.15 0.69 7.91
N LEU A 202 -6.61 -0.23 8.72
CA LEU A 202 -5.21 -0.64 8.66
C LEU A 202 -4.86 -1.18 7.26
N ALA A 203 -5.63 -2.15 6.76
CA ALA A 203 -5.42 -2.74 5.44
C ALA A 203 -5.63 -1.75 4.27
N MET A 204 -6.33 -0.65 4.50
CA MET A 204 -6.47 0.45 3.52
C MET A 204 -5.26 1.41 3.56
N GLY A 205 -4.29 1.25 4.47
CA GLY A 205 -3.18 2.19 4.65
C GLY A 205 -3.63 3.57 5.16
N VAL A 206 -4.76 3.62 5.86
CA VAL A 206 -5.40 4.88 6.32
C VAL A 206 -4.99 5.23 7.75
N ILE A 207 -4.66 4.21 8.54
CA ILE A 207 -4.22 4.34 9.93
C ILE A 207 -3.08 3.37 10.18
N SER A 208 -2.07 3.80 10.94
CA SER A 208 -0.98 2.92 11.37
C SER A 208 -1.38 2.02 12.54
N TYR A 209 -0.64 0.92 12.73
CA TYR A 209 -0.78 0.09 13.95
C TYR A 209 -0.56 0.90 15.22
N LYS A 210 0.32 1.90 15.19
CA LYS A 210 0.58 2.75 16.35
C LYS A 210 -0.66 3.52 16.81
N THR A 211 -1.43 4.05 15.87
CA THR A 211 -2.72 4.71 16.14
C THR A 211 -3.71 3.73 16.78
N VAL A 212 -3.72 2.49 16.30
CA VAL A 212 -4.56 1.42 16.86
C VAL A 212 -4.08 0.99 18.26
N LYS A 213 -2.77 0.81 18.46
CA LYS A 213 -2.17 0.44 19.74
C LYS A 213 -2.47 1.49 20.82
N TRP A 214 -2.42 2.78 20.48
CA TRP A 214 -2.84 3.87 21.39
C TRP A 214 -4.27 3.77 21.85
N PHE A 215 -5.17 3.61 20.90
CA PHE A 215 -6.58 3.44 21.20
C PHE A 215 -6.81 2.23 22.12
N LEU A 216 -6.08 1.14 21.86
CA LEU A 216 -6.17 -0.11 22.61
C LEU A 216 -5.37 -0.10 23.94
N ASN A 217 -4.47 0.86 24.19
CA ASN A 217 -3.70 0.95 25.46
C ASN A 217 -4.61 1.19 26.67
N ARG A 218 -5.85 1.64 26.43
CA ARG A 218 -6.90 1.72 27.46
C ARG A 218 -7.50 0.35 27.83
N ARG A 219 -7.14 -0.73 27.12
CA ARG A 219 -7.66 -2.09 27.26
C ARG A 219 -6.56 -3.11 26.96
N ILE A 220 -5.68 -3.36 27.94
CA ILE A 220 -4.47 -4.20 27.86
C ILE A 220 -4.70 -5.51 27.07
N ASN A 221 -5.75 -6.26 27.38
CA ASN A 221 -6.05 -7.55 26.74
C ASN A 221 -6.43 -7.46 25.24
N GLN A 222 -6.66 -6.26 24.70
CA GLN A 222 -6.99 -6.06 23.29
C GLN A 222 -5.77 -5.77 22.41
N GLN A 223 -4.63 -5.39 23.00
CA GLN A 223 -3.42 -5.05 22.25
C GLN A 223 -2.74 -6.29 21.68
N GLU A 224 -2.49 -7.30 22.51
CA GLU A 224 -1.85 -8.55 22.09
C GLU A 224 -2.67 -9.25 21.01
N LEU A 225 -3.99 -9.34 21.20
CA LEU A 225 -4.90 -9.88 20.20
C LEU A 225 -4.80 -9.10 18.88
N MET A 226 -4.77 -7.77 18.91
CA MET A 226 -4.66 -6.97 17.68
C MET A 226 -3.31 -7.18 16.99
N LYS A 227 -2.22 -7.30 17.77
CA LYS A 227 -0.90 -7.62 17.25
C LYS A 227 -0.91 -8.95 16.51
N GLU A 228 -1.51 -9.99 17.11
CA GLU A 228 -1.66 -11.31 16.49
C GLU A 228 -2.45 -11.24 15.18
N TYR A 229 -3.55 -10.49 15.14
CA TYR A 229 -4.34 -10.30 13.91
C TYR A 229 -3.55 -9.60 12.81
N ILE A 230 -2.80 -8.55 13.14
CA ILE A 230 -1.99 -7.81 12.17
C ILE A 230 -0.87 -8.69 11.64
N LEU A 231 -0.16 -9.40 12.52
CA LEU A 231 0.88 -10.33 12.11
C LEU A 231 0.31 -11.38 11.15
N LYS A 232 -0.84 -11.97 11.49
CA LYS A 232 -1.54 -12.94 10.64
C LYS A 232 -1.91 -12.37 9.27
N ASP A 233 -2.35 -11.12 9.20
CA ASP A 233 -2.69 -10.49 7.93
C ASP A 233 -1.44 -10.10 7.12
N CYS A 234 -0.35 -9.69 7.78
CA CYS A 234 0.95 -9.48 7.14
C CYS A 234 1.50 -10.79 6.55
N THR A 235 1.42 -11.90 7.29
CA THR A 235 1.83 -13.22 6.80
C THR A 235 1.02 -13.63 5.58
N LYS A 236 -0.32 -13.52 5.61
CA LYS A 236 -1.16 -13.81 4.45
C LYS A 236 -0.85 -12.95 3.23
N LEU A 237 -0.45 -11.70 3.46
CA LEU A 237 -0.07 -10.79 2.39
C LEU A 237 1.25 -11.22 1.75
N GLN A 238 2.24 -11.57 2.58
CA GLN A 238 3.52 -12.12 2.14
C GLN A 238 3.34 -13.44 1.39
N ASP A 239 2.56 -14.38 1.94
CA ASP A 239 2.26 -15.67 1.28
C ASP A 239 1.63 -15.46 -0.10
N ARG A 240 0.71 -14.49 -0.22
CA ARG A 240 0.08 -14.14 -1.51
C ARG A 240 1.09 -13.55 -2.49
N ALA A 241 1.98 -12.68 -2.02
CA ALA A 241 3.02 -12.09 -2.86
C ALA A 241 4.03 -13.15 -3.35
N VAL A 242 4.39 -14.10 -2.48
CA VAL A 242 5.20 -15.29 -2.83
C VAL A 242 4.49 -16.14 -3.89
N ASP A 243 3.20 -16.43 -3.69
CA ASP A 243 2.38 -17.18 -4.66
C ASP A 243 2.28 -16.45 -6.01
N TYR A 244 2.16 -15.12 -6.01
CA TYR A 244 2.14 -14.31 -7.23
C TYR A 244 3.45 -14.42 -7.99
N LEU A 245 4.60 -14.23 -7.32
CA LEU A 245 5.93 -14.37 -7.93
C LEU A 245 6.12 -15.77 -8.50
N TYR A 246 5.80 -16.81 -7.73
CA TYR A 246 5.96 -18.20 -8.16
C TYR A 246 5.13 -18.51 -9.43
N LYS A 247 3.87 -18.10 -9.45
CA LYS A 247 2.98 -18.30 -10.60
C LYS A 247 3.44 -17.56 -11.84
N ASP A 248 3.92 -16.32 -11.68
CA ASP A 248 4.36 -15.50 -12.80
C ASP A 248 5.69 -15.98 -13.37
N ILE A 249 6.63 -16.40 -12.51
CA ILE A 249 7.88 -17.07 -12.92
C ILE A 249 7.55 -18.32 -13.75
N ASN A 250 6.67 -19.20 -13.26
CA ASN A 250 6.30 -20.42 -13.97
C ASN A 250 5.60 -20.12 -15.31
N TYR A 251 4.73 -19.11 -15.35
CA TYR A 251 4.07 -18.68 -16.57
C TYR A 251 5.08 -18.21 -17.63
N ILE A 252 6.01 -17.33 -17.25
CA ILE A 252 7.02 -16.78 -18.17
C ILE A 252 8.02 -17.87 -18.60
N GLN A 253 8.42 -18.76 -17.69
CA GLN A 253 9.27 -19.90 -18.02
C GLN A 253 8.60 -20.87 -18.99
N GLY A 254 7.30 -21.14 -18.82
CA GLY A 254 6.53 -21.95 -19.75
C GLY A 254 6.47 -21.30 -21.13
N TYR A 255 6.30 -19.99 -21.20
CA TYR A 255 6.30 -19.24 -22.46
C TYR A 255 7.65 -19.31 -23.20
N LEU A 256 8.78 -19.22 -22.46
CA LEU A 256 10.13 -19.35 -23.03
C LEU A 256 10.38 -20.69 -23.73
N GLN A 257 9.76 -21.78 -23.30
CA GLN A 257 9.96 -23.11 -23.91
C GLN A 257 9.49 -23.17 -25.37
N TYR A 258 8.65 -22.23 -25.79
CA TYR A 258 8.08 -22.14 -27.13
C TYR A 258 8.75 -21.06 -28.00
N MET A 259 9.79 -20.38 -27.50
CA MET A 259 10.51 -19.32 -28.22
C MET A 259 11.85 -19.82 -28.77
N ASP A 260 12.24 -19.32 -29.95
CA ASP A 260 13.54 -19.63 -30.53
C ASP A 260 14.67 -19.01 -29.69
N SER A 261 15.68 -19.84 -29.38
CA SER A 261 16.77 -19.51 -28.46
C SER A 261 17.75 -18.44 -28.97
N ASN A 262 17.65 -18.03 -30.24
CA ASN A 262 18.51 -17.02 -30.86
C ASN A 262 17.88 -15.61 -30.97
N ASP A 263 16.68 -15.39 -30.42
CA ASP A 263 16.04 -14.07 -30.44
C ASP A 263 16.55 -13.18 -29.28
N ALA A 264 16.78 -11.90 -29.57
CA ALA A 264 17.15 -10.88 -28.57
C ALA A 264 16.07 -10.76 -27.47
N ASN A 265 14.81 -11.04 -27.80
CA ASN A 265 13.72 -11.06 -26.84
C ASN A 265 13.85 -12.20 -25.82
N THR A 266 14.37 -13.36 -26.23
CA THR A 266 14.58 -14.52 -25.34
C THR A 266 15.51 -14.15 -24.18
N LYS A 267 16.62 -13.48 -24.47
CA LYS A 267 17.58 -13.03 -23.44
C LYS A 267 16.98 -12.01 -22.47
N THR A 268 16.15 -11.09 -22.96
CA THR A 268 15.43 -10.12 -22.11
C THR A 268 14.46 -10.83 -21.16
N ILE A 269 13.74 -11.84 -21.65
CA ILE A 269 12.80 -12.62 -20.84
C ILE A 269 13.55 -13.47 -19.80
N GLU A 270 14.67 -14.08 -20.16
CA GLU A 270 15.54 -14.81 -19.23
C GLU A 270 16.03 -13.91 -18.08
N ASN A 271 16.51 -12.70 -18.41
CA ASN A 271 16.91 -11.71 -17.42
C ASN A 271 15.75 -11.34 -16.47
N LYS A 272 14.53 -11.16 -17.01
CA LYS A 272 13.33 -10.93 -16.19
C LYS A 272 13.06 -12.10 -15.24
N ILE A 273 13.18 -13.35 -15.70
CA ILE A 273 13.02 -14.52 -14.81
C ILE A 273 14.06 -14.53 -13.69
N VAL A 274 15.33 -14.22 -14.02
CA VAL A 274 16.41 -14.14 -13.01
C VAL A 274 16.09 -13.07 -11.97
N LEU A 275 15.63 -11.89 -12.41
CA LEU A 275 15.18 -10.82 -11.54
C LEU A 275 14.05 -11.28 -10.61
N LEU A 276 12.98 -11.86 -11.15
CA LEU A 276 11.85 -12.36 -10.37
C LEU A 276 12.25 -13.45 -9.36
N LYS A 277 13.16 -14.37 -9.74
CA LYS A 277 13.67 -15.40 -8.83
C LYS A 277 14.47 -14.80 -7.68
N LYS A 278 15.32 -13.80 -7.95
CA LYS A 278 16.04 -13.07 -6.89
C LYS A 278 15.06 -12.40 -5.94
N SER A 279 14.02 -11.73 -6.47
CA SER A 279 12.97 -11.10 -5.66
C SER A 279 12.18 -12.09 -4.83
N LEU A 280 11.88 -13.28 -5.36
CA LEU A 280 11.21 -14.36 -4.63
C LEU A 280 12.05 -14.81 -3.44
N SER A 281 13.36 -15.04 -3.63
CA SER A 281 14.26 -15.42 -2.54
C SER A 281 14.31 -14.34 -1.45
N GLN A 282 14.42 -13.06 -1.83
CA GLN A 282 14.39 -11.94 -0.87
C GLN A 282 13.07 -11.91 -0.09
N LEU A 283 11.94 -12.06 -0.79
CA LEU A 283 10.61 -12.05 -0.15
C LEU A 283 10.43 -13.20 0.84
N GLN A 284 11.02 -14.37 0.58
CA GLN A 284 10.94 -15.53 1.48
C GLN A 284 11.84 -15.39 2.72
N MET A 285 12.94 -14.64 2.62
CA MET A 285 13.86 -14.38 3.73
C MET A 285 13.35 -13.28 4.67
N ASP A 286 12.58 -12.33 4.13
CA ASP A 286 12.04 -11.21 4.89
C ASP A 286 10.99 -11.64 5.93
N LYS A 287 10.93 -10.90 7.03
CA LYS A 287 9.82 -11.03 7.99
C LYS A 287 8.55 -10.38 7.41
N PRO A 288 7.36 -10.89 7.77
CA PRO A 288 6.11 -10.22 7.43
C PRO A 288 6.06 -8.83 8.04
N ARG A 289 5.94 -7.80 7.21
CA ARG A 289 5.83 -6.40 7.64
C ARG A 289 4.55 -5.76 7.11
N MET A 290 4.13 -4.68 7.75
CA MET A 290 2.98 -3.89 7.30
C MET A 290 3.30 -3.15 6.00
N ILE A 291 2.24 -2.77 5.30
CA ILE A 291 2.23 -1.99 4.06
C ILE A 291 1.10 -0.97 4.17
#